data_AF-A0A7K0BSQ3-F1
#
_entry.id   AF-A0A7K0BSQ3-F1
#
_cell.length_a   1.000
_cell.length_b   1.000
_cell.length_c   1.000
_cell.angle_alpha   90.00
_cell.angle_beta   90.00
_cell.angle_gamma   90.00
#
_symmetry.space_group_name_H-M   'P 1'
#
loop_
_entity.id
_entity.type
_entity.pdbx_description
1 polymer ?
#
loop_
_entity_poly.entity_id
_entity_poly.type
_entity_poly.pdbx_seq_one_letter_code
_entity_poly.pdbx_strand_id
1 'polypeptide(L)'
;MKHTEQPASPSERRPFLSVLDAAVREHGGMSCGVIIRRGLPVLHVINAVSATRSVEVGCDFTEGAWRFVWAGSGEVIGAVDDVASVVRVIAREVGTHLEPSP
;
A
#
# COMPACT_ATOMS: atom_id res chain seq x y z
N MET A 1 -3.59 -31.07 6.55
CA MET A 1 -2.36 -30.25 6.55
C MET A 1 -2.79 -28.81 6.72
N LYS A 2 -2.45 -28.15 7.82
CA LYS A 2 -2.76 -26.73 8.04
C LYS A 2 -1.65 -25.93 7.35
N HIS A 3 -1.94 -25.29 6.22
CA HIS A 3 -1.05 -24.24 5.71
C HIS A 3 -1.14 -23.09 6.71
N THR A 4 -0.22 -23.05 7.66
CA THR A 4 0.05 -21.85 8.42
C THR A 4 0.68 -20.87 7.43
N GLU A 5 -0.12 -19.94 6.92
CA GLU A 5 0.37 -18.69 6.35
C GLU A 5 1.22 -18.05 7.45
N GLN A 6 2.53 -18.27 7.36
CA GLN A 6 3.48 -17.76 8.32
C GLN A 6 3.51 -16.25 8.11
N PRO A 7 3.20 -15.42 9.12
CA PRO A 7 3.24 -13.98 8.93
C PRO A 7 4.67 -13.62 8.52
N ALA A 8 4.81 -13.12 7.29
CA ALA A 8 6.11 -12.88 6.71
C ALA A 8 6.90 -11.91 7.61
N SER A 9 8.21 -12.09 7.65
CA SER A 9 9.04 -11.33 8.58
C SER A 9 8.99 -9.83 8.24
N PRO A 10 9.07 -8.91 9.22
CA PRO A 10 9.13 -7.47 8.95
C PRO A 10 10.24 -7.05 7.96
N SER A 11 11.31 -7.85 7.86
CA SER A 11 12.41 -7.68 6.91
C SER A 11 12.00 -7.89 5.45
N GLU A 12 11.09 -8.82 5.17
CA GLU A 12 10.67 -9.16 3.81
C GLU A 12 9.64 -8.16 3.26
N ARG A 13 8.89 -7.49 4.14
CA ARG A 13 7.87 -6.50 3.76
C ARG A 13 8.47 -5.19 3.25
N ARG A 14 9.61 -4.77 3.81
CA ARG A 14 10.19 -3.43 3.58
C ARG A 14 10.53 -3.15 2.11
N PRO A 15 11.18 -4.05 1.35
CA PRO A 15 11.49 -3.80 -0.05
C PRO A 15 10.26 -3.49 -0.90
N PHE A 16 9.17 -4.25 -0.72
CA PHE A 16 7.91 -4.02 -1.46
C PHE A 16 7.28 -2.67 -1.09
N LEU A 17 7.27 -2.30 0.19
CA LEU A 17 6.75 -1.01 0.63
C LEU A 17 7.61 0.16 0.14
N SER A 18 8.94 -0.02 -0.01
CA SER A 18 9.83 0.98 -0.59
C SER A 18 9.58 1.19 -2.09
N VAL A 19 9.32 0.11 -2.84
CA VAL A 19 8.92 0.23 -4.25
C VAL A 19 7.59 0.98 -4.38
N LEU A 20 6.62 0.65 -3.52
CA LEU A 20 5.33 1.35 -3.52
C LEU A 20 5.47 2.83 -3.10
N ASP A 21 6.31 3.15 -2.11
CA ASP A 21 6.62 4.53 -1.71
C ASP A 21 7.16 5.35 -2.89
N ALA A 22 8.11 4.80 -3.64
CA ALA A 22 8.66 5.47 -4.83
C ALA A 22 7.58 5.72 -5.89
N ALA A 23 6.75 4.71 -6.17
CA ALA A 23 5.68 4.82 -7.18
C ALA A 23 4.57 5.81 -6.77
N VAL A 24 4.20 5.87 -5.49
CA VAL A 24 3.25 6.86 -4.96
C VAL A 24 3.79 8.28 -5.13
N ARG A 25 5.09 8.50 -4.89
CA ARG A 25 5.74 9.80 -5.10
C ARG A 25 5.79 10.19 -6.57
N GLU A 26 6.08 9.24 -7.46
CA GLU A 26 6.14 9.46 -8.91
C GLU A 26 4.77 9.79 -9.50
N HIS A 27 3.70 9.15 -9.03
CA HIS A 27 2.33 9.44 -9.47
C HIS A 27 1.92 10.90 -9.18
N GLY A 28 2.42 11.48 -8.09
CA GLY A 28 2.05 12.83 -7.66
C GLY A 28 0.64 12.92 -7.07
N GLY A 29 0.33 14.09 -6.50
CA GLY A 29 -0.93 14.35 -5.76
C GLY A 29 -1.00 13.71 -4.37
N MET A 30 -0.05 12.84 -4.02
CA MET A 30 0.03 12.12 -2.74
C MET A 30 1.36 12.39 -2.04
N SER A 31 1.38 12.23 -0.71
CA SER A 31 2.59 12.17 0.10
C SER A 31 2.59 10.88 0.91
N CYS A 32 3.76 10.28 1.13
CA CYS A 32 3.85 8.98 1.78
C CYS A 32 5.15 8.76 2.56
N GLY A 33 5.08 7.82 3.50
CA GLY A 33 6.24 7.34 4.23
C GLY A 33 5.97 6.02 4.95
N VAL A 34 7.01 5.20 5.06
CA VAL A 34 6.95 3.93 5.79
C VAL A 34 7.00 4.22 7.30
N ILE A 35 5.98 3.75 8.02
CA ILE A 35 5.87 3.86 9.49
C ILE A 35 5.71 2.48 10.11
N ILE A 36 5.91 2.38 11.43
CA ILE A 36 5.66 1.14 12.17
C ILE A 36 4.26 1.20 12.80
N ARG A 37 3.43 0.20 12.50
CA ARG A 37 2.12 -0.02 13.11
C ARG A 37 2.05 -1.39 13.72
N ARG A 38 1.79 -1.45 15.02
CA ARG A 38 1.72 -2.72 15.79
C ARG A 38 2.95 -3.63 15.56
N GLY A 39 4.13 -3.03 15.42
CA GLY A 39 5.39 -3.74 15.17
C GLY A 39 5.67 -4.11 13.71
N LEU A 40 4.75 -3.81 12.78
CA LEU A 40 4.90 -4.11 11.35
C LEU A 40 5.11 -2.82 10.53
N PRO A 41 5.98 -2.83 9.52
CA PRO A 41 6.10 -1.72 8.59
C PRO A 41 4.85 -1.63 7.71
N VAL A 42 4.30 -0.42 7.58
CA VAL A 42 3.21 -0.08 6.65
C VAL A 42 3.55 1.21 5.93
N LEU A 43 3.07 1.38 4.71
CA LEU A 43 3.15 2.66 3.99
C LEU A 43 1.94 3.51 4.37
N HIS A 44 2.17 4.63 5.04
CA HIS A 44 1.14 5.63 5.28
C HIS A 44 1.10 6.60 4.10
N VAL A 45 -0.06 6.73 3.46
CA VAL A 45 -0.27 7.60 2.30
C VAL A 45 -1.36 8.62 2.63
N ILE A 46 -1.10 9.87 2.27
CA ILE A 46 -2.05 10.98 2.42
C ILE A 46 -2.24 11.68 1.08
N ASN A 47 -3.40 12.33 0.92
CA ASN A 47 -3.57 13.32 -0.13
C ASN A 47 -2.70 14.56 0.19
N ALA A 48 -1.85 14.96 -0.76
CA ALA A 48 -0.87 16.03 -0.54
C ALA A 48 -1.50 17.43 -0.45
N VAL A 49 -2.71 17.61 -0.98
CA VAL A 49 -3.46 18.87 -0.96
C VAL A 49 -4.38 18.94 0.25
N SER A 50 -4.94 17.80 0.68
CA SER A 50 -5.85 17.70 1.82
C SER A 50 -5.55 16.46 2.66
N ALA A 51 -4.80 16.64 3.75
CA ALA A 51 -4.42 15.56 4.66
C ALA A 51 -5.60 14.97 5.47
N THR A 52 -6.85 15.34 5.16
CA THR A 52 -8.06 14.81 5.81
C THR A 52 -8.35 13.36 5.43
N ARG A 53 -7.76 12.87 4.34
CA ARG A 53 -7.86 11.47 3.90
C ARG A 53 -6.48 10.82 3.91
N SER A 54 -6.38 9.71 4.62
CA SER A 54 -5.18 8.88 4.66
C SER A 54 -5.53 7.40 4.66
N VAL A 55 -4.58 6.61 4.17
CA VAL A 55 -4.66 5.14 4.19
C VAL A 55 -3.32 4.58 4.66
N GLU A 56 -3.37 3.37 5.19
CA GLU A 56 -2.18 2.59 5.56
C GLU A 56 -2.19 1.30 4.76
N VAL A 57 -1.07 1.03 4.08
CA VAL A 57 -0.90 -0.12 3.19
C VAL A 57 0.15 -1.06 3.77
N GLY A 58 -0.24 -2.30 4.00
CA GLY A 58 0.63 -3.40 4.38
C GLY A 58 1.09 -4.20 3.16
N CYS A 59 1.91 -5.21 3.42
CA CYS A 59 2.30 -6.21 2.43
C CYS A 59 2.30 -7.58 3.12
N ASP A 60 1.49 -8.51 2.62
CA ASP A 60 1.32 -9.83 3.19
C ASP A 60 1.50 -10.92 2.13
N PHE A 61 2.08 -12.04 2.56
CA PHE A 61 2.21 -13.23 1.73
C PHE A 61 0.97 -14.11 1.93
N THR A 62 0.08 -14.12 0.95
CA THR A 62 -1.20 -14.84 1.00
C THR A 62 -1.36 -15.66 -0.27
N GLU A 63 -1.89 -16.88 -0.14
CA GLU A 63 -2.14 -17.78 -1.30
C GLU A 63 -0.90 -18.01 -2.19
N GLY A 64 0.31 -17.99 -1.62
CA GLY A 64 1.55 -18.22 -2.36
C GLY A 64 2.11 -17.02 -3.12
N ALA A 65 1.53 -15.83 -2.94
CA ALA A 65 2.00 -14.60 -3.56
C ALA A 65 2.07 -13.43 -2.57
N TRP A 66 2.98 -12.50 -2.84
CA TRP A 66 3.05 -11.23 -2.12
C TRP A 66 1.97 -10.27 -2.65
N ARG A 67 1.20 -9.70 -1.73
CA ARG A 67 0.13 -8.75 -2.05
C ARG A 67 0.18 -7.53 -1.15
N PHE A 68 -0.14 -6.38 -1.73
CA PHE A 68 -0.45 -5.19 -0.96
C PHE A 68 -1.86 -5.30 -0.40
N VAL A 69 -2.01 -4.95 0.87
CA VAL A 69 -3.27 -5.05 1.60
C VAL A 69 -3.56 -3.75 2.36
N TRP A 70 -4.83 -3.46 2.61
CA TRP A 70 -5.19 -2.39 3.55
C TRP A 70 -4.80 -2.80 4.96
N ALA A 71 -3.94 -2.04 5.64
CA ALA A 71 -3.43 -2.42 6.96
C ALA A 71 -4.53 -2.51 8.05
N GLY A 72 -5.65 -1.80 7.85
CA GLY A 72 -6.79 -1.81 8.78
C GLY A 72 -7.70 -3.03 8.64
N SER A 73 -7.94 -3.52 7.42
CA SER A 73 -8.89 -4.60 7.12
C SER A 73 -8.23 -5.90 6.68
N GLY A 74 -7.00 -5.87 6.19
CA GLY A 74 -6.31 -6.99 5.55
C GLY A 74 -6.80 -7.31 4.13
N GLU A 75 -7.76 -6.54 3.60
CA GLU A 75 -8.28 -6.75 2.26
C GLU A 75 -7.22 -6.43 1.20
N VAL A 76 -7.17 -7.26 0.15
CA VAL A 76 -6.20 -7.17 -0.94
C VAL A 76 -6.47 -5.94 -1.80
N ILE A 77 -5.43 -5.16 -2.04
CA ILE A 77 -5.42 -4.05 -2.99
C ILE A 77 -4.96 -4.55 -4.36
N GLY A 78 -3.90 -5.36 -4.39
CA GLY A 78 -3.31 -5.90 -5.60
C GLY A 78 -1.99 -6.61 -5.35
N ALA A 79 -1.43 -7.19 -6.40
CA ALA A 79 -0.17 -7.92 -6.35
C ALA A 79 1.04 -6.97 -6.35
N VAL A 80 2.16 -7.41 -5.79
CA VAL A 80 3.39 -6.58 -5.70
C VAL A 80 4.09 -6.37 -7.05
N ASP A 81 3.72 -7.14 -8.07
CA ASP A 81 4.20 -7.00 -9.45
C ASP A 81 3.34 -6.05 -10.29
N ASP A 82 2.17 -5.63 -9.80
CA ASP A 82 1.29 -4.62 -10.42
C ASP A 82 1.16 -3.35 -9.56
N VAL A 83 2.31 -2.76 -9.25
CA VAL A 83 2.42 -1.55 -8.43
C VAL A 83 1.61 -0.39 -9.01
N ALA A 84 1.61 -0.23 -10.33
CA ALA A 84 0.91 0.86 -11.00
C ALA A 84 -0.61 0.79 -10.76
N SER A 85 -1.22 -0.39 -10.82
CA SER A 85 -2.64 -0.55 -10.49
C SER A 85 -2.93 -0.27 -9.02
N VAL A 86 -2.07 -0.74 -8.12
CA VAL A 86 -2.19 -0.48 -6.68
C VAL A 86 -2.14 1.01 -6.36
N VAL A 87 -1.23 1.76 -6.99
CA VAL A 87 -1.14 3.23 -6.84
C VAL A 87 -2.43 3.91 -7.29
N ARG A 88 -3.06 3.50 -8.39
CA ARG A 88 -4.33 4.07 -8.84
C ARG A 88 -5.47 3.82 -7.84
N VAL A 89 -5.52 2.63 -7.25
CA VAL A 89 -6.50 2.31 -6.21
C VAL A 89 -6.28 3.19 -4.96
N ILE A 90 -5.03 3.33 -4.52
CA ILE A 90 -4.68 4.22 -3.40
C ILE A 90 -5.08 5.66 -3.70
N ALA A 91 -4.75 6.17 -4.89
CA ALA A 91 -5.08 7.54 -5.30
C ALA A 91 -6.58 7.81 -5.26
N ARG A 92 -7.40 6.85 -5.72
CA ARG A 92 -8.85 6.95 -5.63
C ARG A 92 -9.33 7.00 -4.17
N GLU A 93 -8.78 6.15 -3.32
CA GLU A 93 -9.16 6.06 -1.91
C GLU A 93 -8.85 7.36 -1.14
N VAL A 94 -7.66 7.94 -1.37
CA VAL A 94 -7.28 9.23 -0.76
C VAL A 94 -7.86 10.45 -1.49
N GLY A 95 -8.60 10.24 -2.59
CA GLY A 95 -9.27 11.31 -3.34
C GLY A 95 -8.33 12.20 -4.16
N THR A 96 -7.25 11.64 -4.68
CA THR A 96 -6.30 12.31 -5.59
C THR A 96 -6.44 11.84 -7.03
N HIS A 97 -7.46 11.05 -7.35
CA HIS A 97 -7.80 10.71 -8.72
C HIS A 97 -8.05 12.00 -9.51
N LEU A 98 -7.21 12.26 -10.51
CA LEU A 98 -7.50 13.24 -11.53
C LEU A 98 -8.66 12.66 -12.34
N GLU A 99 -9.89 13.11 -12.09
CA GLU A 99 -10.94 12.95 -13.09
C GLU A 99 -10.41 13.57 -14.39
N PRO A 100 -10.35 12.85 -15.53
CA PRO A 100 -10.10 13.51 -16.79
C PRO A 100 -11.23 14.52 -16.99
N SER A 101 -10.88 15.81 -17.08
CA SER A 101 -11.84 16.84 -17.46
C SER A 101 -12.50 16.43 -18.79
N PRO A 102 -13.84 16.51 -18.92
CA PRO A 102 -14.53 16.18 -20.16
C PRO A 102 -14.10 17.08 -21.33
#